data_AF-A0A3N6AIY0-F1
#
_entry.id   AF-A0A3N6AIY0-F1
#
_cell.length_a   1.000
_cell.length_b   1.000
_cell.length_c   1.000
_cell.angle_alpha   90.00
_cell.angle_beta   90.00
_cell.angle_gamma   90.00
#
_symmetry.space_group_name_H-M   'P 1'
#
loop_
_entity.id
_entity.type
_entity.pdbx_description
1 polymer ?
#
loop_
_entity_poly.entity_id
_entity_poly.type
_entity_poly.pdbx_seq_one_letter_code
_entity_poly.pdbx_strand_id
1 'polypeptide(L)'
;MTYINDNYLKLPAGYLFPEIGRRVKKFCEDNPSAQVIRLGIGDVTEPLAPAVIQAMHAAVDEMAVHSSFRGYGPEQGYDFLREAIAKNDFQARGAEVGADEIFVSDGSKCDAGNILDVLGNNNVIAVLDPVYPVYVDTNVMAGHTGAVDASGRYAGLVYLPVTADNDFVPELPRQRVDLIYLCYPNNPTGVVATREMLKRWVEYAQRNGSIILFDAAYEAYISDPSIPHSIYEIDGARDVAIEFRSFSKTAGFTGVRCAFTVVPKGLKGNTRDGRQVAIHPLWNRRHSTKFNGVSYPVQRGAAAIYSPEGKQQVRETIEFYLANARLMREALMKLGIQVYGGVNAPYLWLKTPRDLSSWDFFDKLLREAHLVGTPGSGFGACGEGYFRLSAFNSRANIEEAGQRFAKIM
;
A
#
# COMPACT_ATOMS: atom_id res chain seq x y z
N MET A 1 -20.65 32.68 -9.19
CA MET A 1 -20.42 31.56 -8.25
C MET A 1 -19.03 30.99 -8.52
N THR A 2 -18.34 30.47 -7.52
CA THR A 2 -17.03 29.83 -7.69
C THR A 2 -17.20 28.43 -8.30
N TYR A 3 -16.43 28.10 -9.34
CA TYR A 3 -16.42 26.75 -9.91
C TYR A 3 -15.66 25.79 -8.98
N ILE A 4 -16.24 24.62 -8.72
CA ILE A 4 -15.60 23.53 -7.96
C ILE A 4 -14.85 22.58 -8.91
N ASN A 5 -14.02 21.68 -8.38
CA ASN A 5 -13.52 20.53 -9.13
C ASN A 5 -14.64 19.48 -9.24
N ASP A 6 -15.35 19.48 -10.36
CA ASP A 6 -16.47 18.59 -10.66
C ASP A 6 -16.05 17.13 -10.89
N ASN A 7 -14.75 16.84 -11.04
CA ASN A 7 -14.26 15.46 -11.06
C ASN A 7 -14.58 14.68 -9.77
N TYR A 8 -14.71 15.36 -8.63
CA TYR A 8 -15.15 14.74 -7.39
C TYR A 8 -16.57 14.18 -7.47
N LEU A 9 -17.42 14.68 -8.38
CA LEU A 9 -18.79 14.20 -8.57
C LEU A 9 -18.84 12.86 -9.32
N LYS A 10 -17.74 12.42 -9.93
CA LYS A 10 -17.62 11.11 -10.58
C LYS A 10 -17.47 9.97 -9.55
N LEU A 11 -16.98 10.28 -8.34
CA LEU A 11 -16.78 9.30 -7.28
C LEU A 11 -18.14 8.88 -6.69
N PRO A 12 -18.40 7.58 -6.48
CA PRO A 12 -19.59 7.14 -5.75
C PRO A 12 -19.54 7.65 -4.30
N ALA A 13 -20.71 7.76 -3.66
CA ALA A 13 -20.94 8.52 -2.43
C ALA A 13 -20.13 8.11 -1.18
N GLY A 14 -19.26 7.10 -1.24
CA GLY A 14 -18.38 6.75 -0.14
C GLY A 14 -17.14 5.96 -0.59
N TYR A 15 -15.97 6.42 -0.16
CA TYR A 15 -14.74 5.63 -0.18
C TYR A 15 -14.93 4.35 0.65
N LEU A 16 -14.31 3.24 0.23
CA LEU A 16 -14.49 1.89 0.81
C LEU A 16 -14.44 1.86 2.35
N PHE A 17 -13.38 2.42 2.95
CA PHE A 17 -13.18 2.32 4.40
C PHE A 17 -14.15 3.18 5.21
N PRO A 18 -14.49 4.43 4.82
CA PRO A 18 -15.58 5.19 5.41
C PRO A 18 -16.93 4.47 5.40
N GLU A 19 -17.31 3.80 4.31
CA GLU A 19 -18.59 3.08 4.25
C GLU A 19 -18.62 1.87 5.20
N ILE A 20 -17.52 1.10 5.27
CA ILE A 20 -17.36 0.04 6.29
C ILE A 20 -17.51 0.64 7.70
N GLY A 21 -16.81 1.75 7.97
CA GLY A 21 -16.87 2.44 9.26
C GLY A 21 -18.30 2.85 9.64
N ARG A 22 -19.07 3.38 8.68
CA ARG A 22 -20.47 3.77 8.86
C ARG A 22 -21.35 2.57 9.25
N ARG A 23 -21.25 1.46 8.51
CA ARG A 23 -22.04 0.24 8.78
C ARG A 23 -21.69 -0.40 10.12
N VAL A 24 -20.40 -0.50 10.45
CA VAL A 24 -19.92 -1.04 11.73
C VAL A 24 -20.38 -0.16 12.89
N LYS A 25 -20.27 1.16 12.76
CA LYS A 25 -20.76 2.10 13.77
C LYS A 25 -22.24 1.89 14.05
N LYS A 26 -23.07 1.87 12.99
CA LYS A 26 -24.51 1.61 13.13
C LYS A 26 -24.80 0.26 13.79
N PHE A 27 -24.11 -0.80 13.39
CA PHE A 27 -24.29 -2.12 13.99
C PHE A 27 -23.96 -2.13 15.48
N CYS A 28 -22.87 -1.47 15.90
CA CYS A 28 -22.49 -1.36 17.31
C CYS A 28 -23.48 -0.50 18.12
N GLU A 29 -24.05 0.56 17.54
CA GLU A 29 -25.11 1.37 18.16
C GLU A 29 -26.38 0.54 18.38
N ASP A 30 -26.77 -0.26 17.38
CA ASP A 30 -27.95 -1.13 17.45
C ASP A 30 -27.71 -2.37 18.32
N ASN A 31 -26.45 -2.77 18.56
CA ASN A 31 -26.06 -4.00 19.30
C ASN A 31 -24.92 -3.72 20.30
N PRO A 32 -25.16 -2.99 21.41
CA PRO A 32 -24.11 -2.52 22.31
C PRO A 32 -23.35 -3.63 23.05
N SER A 33 -23.92 -4.84 23.15
CA SER A 33 -23.27 -6.01 23.75
C SER A 33 -22.43 -6.84 22.76
N ALA A 34 -22.50 -6.53 21.46
CA ALA A 34 -21.78 -7.29 20.44
C ALA A 34 -20.27 -7.06 20.54
N GLN A 35 -19.52 -8.14 20.80
CA GLN A 35 -18.06 -8.11 20.81
C GLN A 35 -17.51 -8.17 19.38
N VAL A 36 -17.45 -7.02 18.72
CA VAL A 36 -17.00 -6.92 17.32
C VAL A 36 -15.48 -7.04 17.19
N ILE A 37 -15.02 -8.04 16.42
CA ILE A 37 -13.59 -8.21 16.07
C ILE A 37 -13.34 -7.58 14.70
N ARG A 38 -12.33 -6.69 14.64
CA ARG A 38 -12.01 -5.91 13.43
C ARG A 38 -10.81 -6.50 12.70
N LEU A 39 -11.07 -7.14 11.58
CA LEU A 39 -10.12 -7.70 10.63
C LEU A 39 -10.18 -6.95 9.28
N GLY A 40 -10.62 -5.68 9.30
CA GLY A 40 -10.90 -4.86 8.11
C GLY A 40 -9.70 -4.06 7.63
N ILE A 41 -9.65 -2.75 7.95
CA ILE A 41 -8.76 -1.69 7.40
C ILE A 41 -7.29 -2.12 7.32
N GLY A 42 -6.83 -2.91 8.28
CA GLY A 42 -5.45 -3.39 8.37
C GLY A 42 -4.57 -2.46 9.19
N ASP A 43 -5.10 -1.89 10.27
CA ASP A 43 -4.31 -1.15 11.25
C ASP A 43 -3.55 -2.14 12.15
N VAL A 44 -2.25 -1.89 12.34
CA VAL A 44 -1.42 -2.68 13.26
C VAL A 44 -1.93 -2.55 14.70
N THR A 45 -1.74 -3.59 15.50
CA THR A 45 -2.24 -3.66 16.89
C THR A 45 -1.13 -3.77 17.93
N GLU A 46 0.03 -4.32 17.57
CA GLU A 46 1.20 -4.37 18.42
C GLU A 46 1.83 -2.98 18.60
N PRO A 47 2.39 -2.69 19.79
CA PRO A 47 3.06 -1.43 20.06
C PRO A 47 4.30 -1.24 19.19
N LEU A 48 4.75 0.02 19.08
CA LEU A 48 6.01 0.33 18.41
C LEU A 48 7.18 -0.36 19.13
N ALA A 49 8.16 -0.80 18.35
CA ALA A 49 9.37 -1.44 18.86
C ALA A 49 10.07 -0.55 19.93
N PRO A 50 10.59 -1.14 21.03
CA PRO A 50 11.28 -0.38 22.07
C PRO A 50 12.40 0.55 21.56
N ALA A 51 13.20 0.11 20.59
CA ALA A 51 14.25 0.93 20.00
C ALA A 51 13.69 2.18 19.29
N VAL A 52 12.53 2.06 18.62
CA VAL A 52 11.82 3.17 17.99
C VAL A 52 11.34 4.16 19.05
N ILE A 53 10.68 3.66 20.10
CA ILE A 53 10.15 4.49 21.20
C ILE A 53 11.28 5.26 21.89
N GLN A 54 12.39 4.59 22.22
CA GLN A 54 13.56 5.23 22.84
C GLN A 54 14.14 6.34 21.96
N ALA A 55 14.27 6.10 20.65
CA ALA A 55 14.77 7.09 19.72
C ALA A 55 13.82 8.29 19.55
N MET A 56 12.50 8.06 19.56
CA MET A 56 11.51 9.13 19.52
C MET A 56 11.56 9.98 20.80
N HIS A 57 11.65 9.37 21.98
CA HIS A 57 11.79 10.11 23.24
C HIS A 57 13.07 10.96 23.27
N ALA A 58 14.21 10.36 22.95
CA ALA A 58 15.47 11.08 22.89
C ALA A 58 15.42 12.28 21.92
N ALA A 59 14.72 12.14 20.79
CA ALA A 59 14.55 13.22 19.82
C ALA A 59 13.62 14.33 20.34
N VAL A 60 12.59 14.00 21.12
CA VAL A 60 11.75 14.99 21.81
C VAL A 60 12.58 15.77 22.84
N ASP A 61 13.37 15.07 23.65
CA ASP A 61 14.24 15.69 24.65
C ASP A 61 15.33 16.56 24.00
N GLU A 62 15.89 16.14 22.87
CA GLU A 62 16.85 16.94 22.08
C GLU A 62 16.24 18.29 21.63
N MET A 63 14.95 18.32 21.32
CA MET A 63 14.24 19.54 20.94
C MET A 63 13.86 20.41 22.13
N ALA A 64 14.03 19.97 23.38
CA ALA A 64 13.80 20.80 24.56
C ALA A 64 14.96 21.77 24.84
N VAL A 65 16.10 21.59 24.18
CA VAL A 65 17.32 22.38 24.39
C VAL A 65 17.55 23.32 23.21
N HIS A 66 17.70 24.63 23.48
CA HIS A 66 17.83 25.66 22.45
C HIS A 66 18.95 25.39 21.43
N SER A 67 20.11 24.88 21.86
CA SER A 67 21.25 24.61 20.98
C SER A 67 21.09 23.38 20.07
N SER A 68 20.18 22.45 20.41
CA SER A 68 19.91 21.23 19.63
C SER A 68 18.51 21.19 19.03
N PHE A 69 17.71 22.24 19.23
CA PHE A 69 16.38 22.37 18.67
C PHE A 69 16.38 22.18 17.15
N ARG A 70 15.39 21.44 16.64
CA ARG A 70 15.20 21.18 15.21
C ARG A 70 13.93 21.88 14.74
N GLY A 71 14.10 22.92 13.92
CA GLY A 71 13.00 23.60 13.23
C GLY A 71 12.52 22.83 11.99
N TYR A 72 12.17 23.54 10.92
CA TYR A 72 11.92 22.90 9.64
C TYR A 72 13.17 22.13 9.19
N GLY A 73 13.00 20.83 8.95
CA GLY A 73 14.05 19.96 8.44
C GLY A 73 14.24 20.11 6.93
N PRO A 74 15.24 19.44 6.35
CA PRO A 74 15.36 19.33 4.89
C PRO A 74 14.12 18.66 4.32
N GLU A 75 13.55 19.22 3.26
CA GLU A 75 12.23 18.81 2.76
C GLU A 75 12.25 17.35 2.28
N GLN A 76 13.35 16.87 1.70
CA GLN A 76 13.52 15.48 1.28
C GLN A 76 13.59 14.47 2.45
N GLY A 77 13.81 14.94 3.68
CA GLY A 77 14.12 14.12 4.84
C GLY A 77 15.59 14.22 5.25
N TYR A 78 15.86 13.94 6.53
CA TYR A 78 17.20 14.03 7.10
C TYR A 78 18.13 12.96 6.54
N ASP A 79 19.39 13.34 6.34
CA ASP A 79 20.44 12.51 5.75
C ASP A 79 20.57 11.16 6.45
N PHE A 80 20.58 11.15 7.79
CA PHE A 80 20.71 9.92 8.58
C PHE A 80 19.64 8.87 8.25
N LEU A 81 18.43 9.30 7.89
CA LEU A 81 17.34 8.39 7.54
C LEU A 81 17.46 7.96 6.09
N ARG A 82 17.70 8.91 5.17
CA ARG A 82 17.85 8.60 3.74
C ARG A 82 19.02 7.67 3.46
N GLU A 83 20.15 7.88 4.14
CA GLU A 83 21.33 7.00 4.06
C GLU A 83 21.04 5.61 4.65
N ALA A 84 20.34 5.54 5.79
CA ALA A 84 19.96 4.26 6.38
C ALA A 84 19.03 3.47 5.45
N ILE A 85 18.04 4.12 4.83
CA ILE A 85 17.15 3.50 3.84
C ILE A 85 17.96 3.00 2.64
N ALA A 86 18.75 3.87 2.00
CA ALA A 86 19.54 3.52 0.81
C ALA A 86 20.43 2.30 1.07
N LYS A 87 21.13 2.29 2.21
CA LYS A 87 22.04 1.21 2.60
C LYS A 87 21.29 -0.11 2.85
N ASN A 88 20.23 -0.08 3.66
CA ASN A 88 19.64 -1.30 4.21
C ASN A 88 18.54 -1.89 3.31
N ASP A 89 17.75 -1.06 2.64
CA ASP A 89 16.62 -1.53 1.84
C ASP A 89 16.99 -1.80 0.38
N PHE A 90 18.04 -1.16 -0.12
CA PHE A 90 18.42 -1.22 -1.54
C PHE A 90 19.84 -1.75 -1.77
N GLN A 91 20.87 -1.05 -1.28
CA GLN A 91 22.27 -1.41 -1.57
C GLN A 91 22.66 -2.76 -0.98
N ALA A 92 22.18 -3.10 0.22
CA ALA A 92 22.36 -4.44 0.81
C ALA A 92 21.74 -5.57 0.00
N ARG A 93 20.84 -5.25 -0.95
CA ARG A 93 20.20 -6.18 -1.89
C ARG A 93 20.76 -6.07 -3.31
N GLY A 94 21.82 -5.29 -3.52
CA GLY A 94 22.43 -5.06 -4.83
C GLY A 94 21.71 -4.04 -5.70
N ALA A 95 20.72 -3.31 -5.18
CA ALA A 95 20.05 -2.24 -5.92
C ALA A 95 20.80 -0.90 -5.72
N GLU A 96 21.17 -0.26 -6.83
CA GLU A 96 21.95 0.99 -6.84
C GLU A 96 21.08 2.24 -6.57
N VAL A 97 20.46 2.34 -5.41
CA VAL A 97 19.66 3.53 -5.01
C VAL A 97 20.51 4.45 -4.12
N GLY A 98 20.58 5.72 -4.50
CA GLY A 98 21.26 6.77 -3.72
C GLY A 98 20.36 7.41 -2.65
N ALA A 99 20.96 7.89 -1.56
CA ALA A 99 20.22 8.61 -0.51
C ALA A 99 19.50 9.85 -1.04
N ASP A 100 20.06 10.52 -2.06
CA ASP A 100 19.48 11.69 -2.72
C ASP A 100 18.40 11.36 -3.77
N GLU A 101 18.07 10.09 -3.97
CA GLU A 101 16.92 9.62 -4.75
C GLU A 101 15.71 9.31 -3.85
N ILE A 102 15.88 9.37 -2.53
CA ILE A 102 14.87 9.05 -1.53
C ILE A 102 14.22 10.33 -0.99
N PHE A 103 12.90 10.36 -1.01
CA PHE A 103 12.06 11.43 -0.49
C PHE A 103 11.20 10.89 0.65
N VAL A 104 11.49 11.29 1.89
CA VAL A 104 10.76 10.87 3.09
C VAL A 104 9.43 11.62 3.18
N SER A 105 8.33 10.89 3.41
CA SER A 105 6.96 11.43 3.40
C SER A 105 6.15 10.94 4.59
N ASP A 106 4.96 11.54 4.78
CA ASP A 106 4.03 11.19 5.86
C ASP A 106 3.19 9.94 5.56
N GLY A 107 3.31 9.35 4.36
CA GLY A 107 2.64 8.10 4.02
C GLY A 107 2.65 7.77 2.54
N SER A 108 2.75 6.48 2.20
CA SER A 108 2.69 6.01 0.81
C SER A 108 1.36 6.37 0.12
N LYS A 109 0.25 6.43 0.88
CA LYS A 109 -1.04 6.93 0.35
C LYS A 109 -0.93 8.38 -0.15
N CYS A 110 -0.22 9.24 0.59
CA CYS A 110 0.02 10.62 0.20
C CYS A 110 0.87 10.65 -1.06
N ASP A 111 1.99 9.92 -1.09
CA ASP A 111 2.90 9.89 -2.24
C ASP A 111 2.23 9.37 -3.50
N ALA A 112 1.56 8.21 -3.44
CA ALA A 112 0.90 7.59 -4.57
C ALA A 112 -0.24 8.45 -5.14
N GLY A 113 -0.92 9.23 -4.30
CA GLY A 113 -1.92 10.20 -4.77
C GLY A 113 -1.28 11.45 -5.38
N ASN A 114 -0.24 11.95 -4.73
CA ASN A 114 0.41 13.20 -5.08
C ASN A 114 1.38 13.11 -6.26
N ILE A 115 1.83 11.91 -6.64
CA ILE A 115 2.71 11.72 -7.80
C ILE A 115 2.10 12.26 -9.09
N LEU A 116 0.77 12.32 -9.16
CA LEU A 116 0.02 12.93 -10.27
C LEU A 116 0.26 14.44 -10.40
N ASP A 117 0.78 15.13 -9.37
CA ASP A 117 1.14 16.54 -9.47
C ASP A 117 2.29 16.80 -10.47
N VAL A 118 3.10 15.77 -10.77
CA VAL A 118 4.27 15.88 -11.66
C VAL A 118 4.14 15.05 -12.93
N LEU A 119 3.05 14.31 -13.09
CA LEU A 119 2.72 13.50 -14.26
C LEU A 119 1.53 14.15 -14.98
N GLY A 120 1.71 14.54 -16.25
CA GLY A 120 0.69 15.31 -16.98
C GLY A 120 -0.62 14.56 -17.27
N ASN A 121 -1.63 15.28 -17.76
CA ASN A 121 -3.00 14.79 -17.87
C ASN A 121 -3.29 13.95 -19.13
N ASN A 122 -2.32 13.77 -20.04
CA ASN A 122 -2.51 13.09 -21.33
C ASN A 122 -2.04 11.62 -21.30
N ASN A 123 -1.82 11.06 -20.13
CA ASN A 123 -1.31 9.71 -19.96
C ASN A 123 -2.44 8.68 -20.04
N VAL A 124 -2.21 7.57 -20.74
CA VAL A 124 -3.02 6.36 -20.60
C VAL A 124 -2.54 5.58 -19.38
N ILE A 125 -3.44 5.26 -18.46
CA ILE A 125 -3.09 4.76 -17.12
C ILE A 125 -3.59 3.34 -16.94
N ALA A 126 -2.69 2.43 -16.57
CA ALA A 126 -3.00 1.06 -16.22
C ALA A 126 -2.95 0.84 -14.71
N VAL A 127 -3.91 0.08 -14.19
CA VAL A 127 -4.01 -0.33 -12.79
C VAL A 127 -4.33 -1.82 -12.69
N LEU A 128 -3.78 -2.49 -11.69
CA LEU A 128 -4.21 -3.85 -11.33
C LEU A 128 -5.69 -3.83 -10.88
N ASP A 129 -6.42 -4.92 -11.10
CA ASP A 129 -7.80 -5.10 -10.65
C ASP A 129 -7.98 -6.54 -10.12
N PRO A 130 -8.19 -6.76 -8.80
CA PRO A 130 -8.36 -5.75 -7.76
C PRO A 130 -7.03 -5.17 -7.26
N VAL A 131 -7.10 -3.96 -6.73
CA VAL A 131 -5.95 -3.28 -6.09
C VAL A 131 -6.42 -2.22 -5.09
N TYR A 132 -5.51 -1.72 -4.27
CA TYR A 132 -5.79 -0.63 -3.33
C TYR A 132 -6.41 0.59 -4.05
N PRO A 133 -7.60 1.07 -3.65
CA PRO A 133 -8.39 2.00 -4.46
C PRO A 133 -7.80 3.41 -4.60
N VAL A 134 -6.74 3.75 -3.84
CA VAL A 134 -6.14 5.10 -3.92
C VAL A 134 -5.69 5.44 -5.34
N TYR A 135 -5.14 4.48 -6.09
CA TYR A 135 -4.60 4.75 -7.42
C TYR A 135 -5.71 5.14 -8.41
N VAL A 136 -6.88 4.52 -8.31
CA VAL A 136 -8.05 4.84 -9.14
C VAL A 136 -8.64 6.18 -8.69
N ASP A 137 -8.96 6.32 -7.41
CA ASP A 137 -9.67 7.49 -6.88
C ASP A 137 -8.88 8.79 -7.09
N THR A 138 -7.55 8.78 -6.92
CA THR A 138 -6.74 9.99 -7.13
C THR A 138 -6.62 10.36 -8.60
N ASN A 139 -6.63 9.38 -9.51
CA ASN A 139 -6.72 9.65 -10.94
C ASN A 139 -8.09 10.22 -11.35
N VAL A 140 -9.17 9.77 -10.71
CA VAL A 140 -10.49 10.38 -10.88
C VAL A 140 -10.48 11.83 -10.40
N MET A 141 -10.00 12.10 -9.17
CA MET A 141 -9.92 13.46 -8.60
C MET A 141 -9.06 14.41 -9.45
N ALA A 142 -7.99 13.90 -10.05
CA ALA A 142 -7.10 14.65 -10.95
C ALA A 142 -7.69 14.88 -12.35
N GLY A 143 -8.82 14.26 -12.69
CA GLY A 143 -9.49 14.42 -13.98
C GLY A 143 -8.89 13.55 -15.10
N HIS A 144 -8.19 12.46 -14.76
CA HIS A 144 -7.60 11.53 -15.73
C HIS A 144 -8.58 10.47 -16.23
N THR A 145 -9.86 10.57 -15.87
CA THR A 145 -10.88 9.55 -16.17
C THR A 145 -12.20 10.15 -16.64
N GLY A 146 -13.00 9.34 -17.33
CA GLY A 146 -14.40 9.62 -17.64
C GLY A 146 -15.34 9.18 -16.50
N ALA A 147 -16.61 8.95 -16.84
CA ALA A 147 -17.60 8.45 -15.88
C ALA A 147 -17.31 7.00 -15.46
N VAL A 148 -17.80 6.64 -14.27
CA VAL A 148 -17.84 5.26 -13.81
C VAL A 148 -18.99 4.50 -14.49
N ASP A 149 -18.75 3.25 -14.89
CA ASP A 149 -19.77 2.35 -15.42
C ASP A 149 -20.46 1.53 -14.30
N ALA A 150 -21.43 0.69 -14.68
CA ALA A 150 -22.17 -0.14 -13.74
C ALA A 150 -21.31 -1.22 -13.03
N SER A 151 -20.12 -1.51 -13.54
CA SER A 151 -19.16 -2.44 -12.93
C SER A 151 -18.22 -1.76 -11.93
N GLY A 152 -18.31 -0.43 -11.78
CA GLY A 152 -17.40 0.34 -10.93
C GLY A 152 -16.08 0.70 -11.61
N ARG A 153 -15.97 0.55 -12.93
CA ARG A 153 -14.79 0.93 -13.71
C ARG A 153 -14.95 2.30 -14.34
N TYR A 154 -13.91 3.12 -14.24
CA TYR A 154 -13.89 4.45 -14.83
C TYR A 154 -13.36 4.40 -16.26
N ALA A 155 -14.08 5.06 -17.17
CA ALA A 155 -13.64 5.17 -18.55
C ALA A 155 -12.25 5.84 -18.65
N GLY A 156 -11.42 5.34 -19.56
CA GLY A 156 -10.05 5.85 -19.80
C GLY A 156 -8.94 5.09 -19.06
N LEU A 157 -9.26 4.39 -17.96
CA LEU A 157 -8.30 3.51 -17.29
C LEU A 157 -8.21 2.14 -17.96
N VAL A 158 -7.01 1.56 -17.94
CA VAL A 158 -6.73 0.19 -18.38
C VAL A 158 -6.65 -0.72 -17.15
N TYR A 159 -7.71 -1.49 -16.91
CA TYR A 159 -7.76 -2.42 -15.80
C TYR A 159 -7.06 -3.74 -16.17
N LEU A 160 -6.16 -4.20 -15.31
CA LEU A 160 -5.35 -5.41 -15.51
C LEU A 160 -5.79 -6.48 -14.50
N PRO A 161 -6.61 -7.47 -14.91
CA PRO A 161 -7.16 -8.46 -14.00
C PRO A 161 -6.07 -9.27 -13.27
N VAL A 162 -6.21 -9.39 -11.95
CA VAL A 162 -5.37 -10.17 -11.04
C VAL A 162 -6.31 -11.12 -10.29
N THR A 163 -6.60 -12.26 -10.90
CA THR A 163 -7.70 -13.16 -10.51
C THR A 163 -7.21 -14.58 -10.29
N ALA A 164 -8.03 -15.43 -9.67
CA ALA A 164 -7.72 -16.84 -9.56
C ALA A 164 -7.58 -17.52 -10.94
N ASP A 165 -8.38 -17.10 -11.93
CA ASP A 165 -8.43 -17.74 -13.25
C ASP A 165 -7.16 -17.52 -14.08
N ASN A 166 -6.38 -16.48 -13.78
CA ASN A 166 -5.08 -16.23 -14.41
C ASN A 166 -3.91 -16.40 -13.43
N ASP A 167 -4.10 -17.18 -12.36
CA ASP A 167 -3.11 -17.42 -11.31
C ASP A 167 -2.53 -16.13 -10.70
N PHE A 168 -3.33 -15.06 -10.69
CA PHE A 168 -2.97 -13.70 -10.27
C PHE A 168 -1.80 -13.11 -11.06
N VAL A 169 -1.56 -13.58 -12.28
CA VAL A 169 -0.56 -13.05 -13.21
C VAL A 169 -1.27 -12.19 -14.27
N PRO A 170 -1.32 -10.86 -14.12
CA PRO A 170 -1.95 -9.98 -15.10
C PRO A 170 -1.25 -10.05 -16.45
N GLU A 171 -2.02 -10.07 -17.53
CA GLU A 171 -1.50 -9.90 -18.88
C GLU A 171 -0.91 -8.49 -19.07
N LEU A 172 0.11 -8.38 -19.92
CA LEU A 172 0.60 -7.07 -20.34
C LEU A 172 -0.49 -6.33 -21.15
N PRO A 173 -0.60 -5.00 -21.05
CA PRO A 173 -1.60 -4.25 -21.79
C PRO A 173 -1.42 -4.44 -23.30
N ARG A 174 -2.52 -4.71 -24.01
CA ARG A 174 -2.51 -4.85 -25.49
C ARG A 174 -2.32 -3.53 -26.21
N GLN A 175 -2.73 -2.43 -25.58
CA GLN A 175 -2.46 -1.07 -26.04
C GLN A 175 -1.27 -0.48 -25.29
N ARG A 176 -0.60 0.52 -25.88
CA ARG A 176 0.42 1.29 -25.18
C ARG A 176 -0.22 2.05 -24.02
N VAL A 177 0.37 1.94 -22.83
CA VAL A 177 0.02 2.74 -21.65
C VAL A 177 1.23 3.55 -21.21
N ASP A 178 1.02 4.74 -20.64
CA ASP A 178 2.09 5.65 -20.22
C ASP A 178 2.44 5.47 -18.73
N LEU A 179 1.45 5.18 -17.88
CA LEU A 179 1.65 4.92 -16.44
C LEU A 179 1.12 3.55 -16.05
N ILE A 180 1.84 2.82 -15.21
CA ILE A 180 1.47 1.46 -14.77
C ILE A 180 1.57 1.37 -13.25
N TYR A 181 0.45 1.29 -12.55
CA TYR A 181 0.43 1.03 -11.12
C TYR A 181 0.56 -0.47 -10.86
N LEU A 182 1.67 -0.87 -10.21
CA LEU A 182 1.90 -2.23 -9.73
C LEU A 182 2.01 -2.17 -8.20
N CYS A 183 1.33 -3.07 -7.50
CA CYS A 183 1.41 -3.18 -6.04
C CYS A 183 1.80 -4.61 -5.69
N TYR A 184 2.98 -4.80 -5.11
CA TYR A 184 3.49 -6.11 -4.72
C TYR A 184 4.29 -6.04 -3.41
N PRO A 185 3.92 -6.83 -2.38
CA PRO A 185 2.76 -7.71 -2.29
C PRO A 185 1.43 -6.97 -2.51
N ASN A 186 0.56 -7.53 -3.34
CA ASN A 186 -0.67 -6.89 -3.78
C ASN A 186 -1.68 -6.81 -2.64
N ASN A 187 -2.17 -5.61 -2.38
CA ASN A 187 -3.36 -5.39 -1.57
C ASN A 187 -4.58 -5.26 -2.51
N PRO A 188 -5.54 -6.21 -2.51
CA PRO A 188 -5.90 -7.08 -1.38
C PRO A 188 -5.48 -8.55 -1.45
N THR A 189 -4.96 -9.03 -2.58
CA THR A 189 -4.85 -10.48 -2.83
C THR A 189 -3.76 -11.20 -2.03
N GLY A 190 -2.75 -10.44 -1.58
CA GLY A 190 -1.57 -10.93 -0.89
C GLY A 190 -0.57 -11.64 -1.80
N VAL A 191 -0.77 -11.58 -3.13
CA VAL A 191 0.15 -12.19 -4.11
C VAL A 191 1.38 -11.33 -4.32
N VAL A 192 2.45 -11.96 -4.77
CA VAL A 192 3.74 -11.33 -5.05
C VAL A 192 4.09 -11.50 -6.52
N ALA A 193 4.90 -10.58 -7.06
CA ALA A 193 5.44 -10.72 -8.40
C ALA A 193 6.79 -11.44 -8.35
N THR A 194 6.95 -12.47 -9.19
CA THR A 194 8.25 -13.13 -9.35
C THR A 194 9.24 -12.21 -10.07
N ARG A 195 10.53 -12.55 -10.00
CA ARG A 195 11.58 -11.85 -10.75
C ARG A 195 11.31 -11.81 -12.25
N GLU A 196 10.84 -12.91 -12.83
CA GLU A 196 10.51 -13.02 -14.25
C GLU A 196 9.33 -12.14 -14.62
N MET A 197 8.31 -12.07 -13.75
CA MET A 197 7.17 -11.20 -13.95
C MET A 197 7.57 -9.73 -13.92
N LEU A 198 8.36 -9.30 -12.93
CA LEU A 198 8.85 -7.92 -12.86
C LEU A 198 9.75 -7.58 -14.05
N LYS A 199 10.61 -8.51 -14.50
CA LYS A 199 11.41 -8.35 -15.72
C LYS A 199 10.54 -8.07 -16.94
N ARG A 200 9.46 -8.82 -17.14
CA ARG A 200 8.50 -8.60 -18.25
C ARG A 200 7.87 -7.21 -18.19
N TRP A 201 7.56 -6.70 -16.99
CA TRP A 201 7.02 -5.35 -16.80
C TRP A 201 8.05 -4.26 -17.12
N VAL A 202 9.29 -4.40 -16.64
CA VAL A 202 10.38 -3.48 -16.94
C VAL A 202 10.65 -3.43 -18.45
N GLU A 203 10.74 -4.59 -19.11
CA GLU A 203 10.91 -4.67 -20.58
C GLU A 203 9.73 -4.09 -21.35
N TYR A 204 8.49 -4.26 -20.86
CA TYR A 204 7.33 -3.60 -21.44
C TYR A 204 7.44 -2.08 -21.31
N ALA A 205 7.76 -1.57 -20.12
CA ALA A 205 7.84 -0.14 -19.85
C ALA A 205 8.95 0.53 -20.67
N GLN A 206 10.12 -0.10 -20.79
CA GLN A 206 11.22 0.39 -21.62
C GLN A 206 10.83 0.47 -23.10
N ARG A 207 10.19 -0.57 -23.64
CA ARG A 207 9.75 -0.60 -25.05
C ARG A 207 8.69 0.45 -25.37
N ASN A 208 7.84 0.79 -24.40
CA ASN A 208 6.71 1.70 -24.59
C ASN A 208 6.98 3.12 -24.09
N GLY A 209 8.13 3.37 -23.45
CA GLY A 209 8.40 4.62 -22.74
C GLY A 209 7.39 4.88 -21.62
N SER A 210 6.94 3.82 -20.94
CA SER A 210 6.03 3.88 -19.80
C SER A 210 6.79 4.09 -18.49
N ILE A 211 6.09 4.61 -17.48
CA ILE A 211 6.60 4.69 -16.10
C ILE A 211 5.80 3.73 -15.22
N ILE A 212 6.51 2.87 -14.51
CA ILE A 212 5.99 1.98 -13.48
C ILE A 212 5.94 2.75 -12.16
N LEU A 213 4.77 2.76 -11.55
CA LEU A 213 4.52 3.26 -10.21
C LEU A 213 4.37 2.04 -9.29
N PHE A 214 5.48 1.65 -8.65
CA PHE A 214 5.61 0.40 -7.90
C PHE A 214 5.37 0.62 -6.40
N ASP A 215 4.25 0.14 -5.87
CA ASP A 215 3.96 0.19 -4.43
C ASP A 215 4.43 -1.10 -3.74
N ALA A 216 5.46 -0.96 -2.92
CA ALA A 216 6.08 -2.02 -2.14
C ALA A 216 5.84 -1.85 -0.63
N ALA A 217 4.71 -1.25 -0.22
CA ALA A 217 4.38 -1.01 1.19
C ALA A 217 4.36 -2.27 2.08
N TYR A 218 4.18 -3.46 1.52
CA TYR A 218 4.14 -4.73 2.25
C TYR A 218 5.39 -5.61 2.06
N GLU A 219 6.46 -5.11 1.43
CA GLU A 219 7.66 -5.89 1.11
C GLU A 219 8.25 -6.66 2.30
N ALA A 220 8.19 -6.08 3.50
CA ALA A 220 8.81 -6.63 4.70
C ALA A 220 8.15 -7.96 5.15
N TYR A 221 6.96 -8.25 4.61
CA TYR A 221 6.21 -9.48 4.84
C TYR A 221 6.49 -10.58 3.83
N ILE A 222 7.28 -10.31 2.77
CA ILE A 222 7.73 -11.35 1.84
C ILE A 222 8.58 -12.36 2.63
N SER A 223 8.15 -13.62 2.62
CA SER A 223 8.81 -14.72 3.31
C SER A 223 9.57 -15.65 2.35
N ASP A 224 9.19 -15.66 1.07
CA ASP A 224 9.88 -16.40 0.03
C ASP A 224 11.17 -15.68 -0.43
N PRO A 225 12.36 -16.27 -0.24
CA PRO A 225 13.63 -15.63 -0.58
C PRO A 225 13.87 -15.48 -2.10
N SER A 226 13.08 -16.14 -2.95
CA SER A 226 13.18 -16.00 -4.41
C SER A 226 12.49 -14.75 -4.95
N ILE A 227 11.65 -14.12 -4.15
CA ILE A 227 10.79 -13.01 -4.54
C ILE A 227 11.54 -11.68 -4.34
N PRO A 228 11.60 -10.80 -5.36
CA PRO A 228 12.17 -9.48 -5.21
C PRO A 228 11.39 -8.63 -4.20
N HIS A 229 12.12 -7.86 -3.39
CA HIS A 229 11.57 -6.91 -2.43
C HIS A 229 11.49 -5.49 -3.01
N SER A 230 12.26 -5.18 -4.05
CA SER A 230 12.23 -3.90 -4.76
C SER A 230 12.20 -4.12 -6.27
N ILE A 231 11.55 -3.20 -7.00
CA ILE A 231 11.61 -3.20 -8.46
C ILE A 231 13.03 -2.95 -8.97
N TYR A 232 13.87 -2.26 -8.19
CA TYR A 232 15.26 -1.95 -8.54
C TYR A 232 16.23 -3.13 -8.40
N GLU A 233 15.75 -4.30 -7.97
CA GLU A 233 16.48 -5.56 -8.13
C GLU A 233 16.43 -6.10 -9.57
N ILE A 234 15.67 -5.45 -10.46
CA ILE A 234 15.53 -5.80 -11.87
C ILE A 234 16.34 -4.81 -12.71
N ASP A 235 17.23 -5.35 -13.55
CA ASP A 235 18.06 -4.56 -14.46
C ASP A 235 17.19 -3.66 -15.36
N GLY A 236 17.57 -2.37 -15.46
CA GLY A 236 16.86 -1.38 -16.24
C GLY A 236 15.63 -0.77 -15.57
N ALA A 237 15.21 -1.25 -14.39
CA ALA A 237 14.07 -0.68 -13.67
C ALA A 237 14.28 0.80 -13.30
N ARG A 238 15.52 1.22 -13.05
CA ARG A 238 15.87 2.61 -12.71
C ARG A 238 15.50 3.62 -13.81
N ASP A 239 15.40 3.16 -15.06
CA ASP A 239 15.05 4.02 -16.20
C ASP A 239 13.54 4.20 -16.37
N VAL A 240 12.72 3.39 -15.68
CA VAL A 240 11.28 3.29 -15.92
C VAL A 240 10.43 3.21 -14.67
N ALA A 241 10.99 3.20 -13.45
CA ALA A 241 10.21 2.98 -12.24
C ALA A 241 10.38 4.08 -11.18
N ILE A 242 9.30 4.32 -10.45
CA ILE A 242 9.24 5.03 -9.17
C ILE A 242 8.72 4.02 -8.14
N GLU A 243 9.34 3.96 -6.97
CA GLU A 243 8.95 3.00 -5.92
C GLU A 243 8.43 3.72 -4.67
N PHE A 244 7.29 3.28 -4.14
CA PHE A 244 6.70 3.75 -2.90
C PHE A 244 6.89 2.72 -1.79
N ARG A 245 7.27 3.19 -0.60
CA ARG A 245 7.55 2.37 0.59
C ARG A 245 6.88 2.96 1.81
N SER A 246 6.58 2.13 2.81
CA SER A 246 5.88 2.60 4.01
C SER A 246 6.40 1.94 5.28
N PHE A 247 6.75 2.76 6.27
CA PHE A 247 7.02 2.26 7.63
C PHE A 247 5.74 1.91 8.39
N SER A 248 4.56 2.32 7.90
CA SER A 248 3.29 2.04 8.58
C SER A 248 3.01 0.56 8.69
N LYS A 249 3.37 -0.23 7.67
CA LYS A 249 3.17 -1.68 7.67
C LYS A 249 4.41 -2.42 8.15
N THR A 250 5.60 -1.93 7.84
CA THR A 250 6.86 -2.54 8.29
C THR A 250 7.04 -2.44 9.81
N ALA A 251 6.88 -1.25 10.41
CA ALA A 251 7.24 -0.98 11.80
C ALA A 251 6.09 -0.44 12.66
N GLY A 252 4.85 -0.52 12.16
CA GLY A 252 3.67 -0.10 12.90
C GLY A 252 3.39 1.41 12.93
N PHE A 253 3.98 2.18 12.02
CA PHE A 253 3.83 3.65 11.96
C PHE A 253 2.46 4.08 11.36
N THR A 254 1.38 3.33 11.58
CA THR A 254 0.02 3.69 11.12
C THR A 254 -0.49 4.96 11.79
N GLY A 255 -0.16 5.14 13.08
CA GLY A 255 -0.43 6.39 13.83
C GLY A 255 0.70 7.43 13.75
N VAL A 256 1.94 6.98 13.53
CA VAL A 256 3.14 7.84 13.56
C VAL A 256 3.42 8.56 12.23
N ARG A 257 3.02 7.94 11.10
CA ARG A 257 3.08 8.49 9.74
C ARG A 257 4.50 8.75 9.23
N CYS A 258 5.08 7.74 8.59
CA CYS A 258 6.33 7.84 7.86
C CYS A 258 6.37 6.84 6.70
N ALA A 259 6.86 7.28 5.56
CA ALA A 259 7.01 6.54 4.31
C ALA A 259 8.15 7.16 3.50
N PHE A 260 8.41 6.61 2.33
CA PHE A 260 9.30 7.27 1.39
C PHE A 260 9.00 6.86 -0.05
N THR A 261 9.42 7.71 -0.97
CA THR A 261 9.40 7.46 -2.41
C THR A 261 10.82 7.48 -2.96
N VAL A 262 11.17 6.52 -3.81
CA VAL A 262 12.41 6.53 -4.58
C VAL A 262 12.10 7.03 -5.99
N VAL A 263 12.71 8.15 -6.38
CA VAL A 263 12.64 8.69 -7.74
C VAL A 263 14.05 8.71 -8.31
N PRO A 264 14.40 7.82 -9.25
CA PRO A 264 15.74 7.80 -9.83
C PRO A 264 16.08 9.11 -10.56
N LYS A 265 17.31 9.59 -10.45
CA LYS A 265 17.75 10.81 -11.16
C LYS A 265 17.74 10.64 -12.69
N GLY A 266 17.95 9.41 -13.14
CA GLY A 266 17.95 9.05 -14.57
C GLY A 266 16.55 8.96 -15.19
N LEU A 267 15.50 8.83 -14.37
CA LEU A 267 14.12 8.67 -14.85
C LEU A 267 13.64 9.95 -15.52
N LYS A 268 13.20 9.83 -16.78
CA LYS A 268 12.70 10.96 -17.59
C LYS A 268 11.27 10.72 -18.04
N GLY A 269 10.49 11.81 -18.08
CA GLY A 269 9.20 11.87 -18.77
C GLY A 269 9.27 12.74 -20.01
N ASN A 270 8.26 12.63 -20.88
CA ASN A 270 8.15 13.47 -22.07
C ASN A 270 7.24 14.67 -21.82
N THR A 271 7.66 15.84 -22.28
CA THR A 271 6.80 17.02 -22.37
C THR A 271 5.92 16.96 -23.63
N ARG A 272 4.90 17.82 -23.70
CA ARG A 272 4.00 17.90 -24.88
C ARG A 272 4.73 18.25 -26.19
N ASP A 273 5.84 18.99 -26.09
CA ASP A 273 6.71 19.34 -27.23
C ASP A 273 7.80 18.28 -27.51
N GLY A 274 7.75 17.11 -26.86
CA GLY A 274 8.61 15.96 -27.13
C GLY A 274 9.99 16.00 -26.46
N ARG A 275 10.26 16.95 -25.57
CA ARG A 275 11.52 16.98 -24.80
C ARG A 275 11.47 15.97 -23.66
N GLN A 276 12.61 15.37 -23.38
CA GLN A 276 12.78 14.53 -22.19
C GLN A 276 13.22 15.38 -21.00
N VAL A 277 12.49 15.27 -19.89
CA VAL A 277 12.76 16.01 -18.65
C VAL A 277 12.87 15.01 -17.50
N ALA A 278 13.87 15.19 -16.64
CA ALA A 278 14.04 14.36 -15.46
C ALA A 278 12.88 14.56 -14.47
N ILE A 279 12.35 13.47 -13.93
CA ILE A 279 11.21 13.51 -12.99
C ILE A 279 11.67 13.90 -11.59
N HIS A 280 12.87 13.48 -11.19
CA HIS A 280 13.47 13.80 -9.88
C HIS A 280 13.36 15.29 -9.48
N PRO A 281 13.81 16.27 -10.30
CA PRO A 281 13.69 17.69 -9.94
C PRO A 281 12.24 18.19 -9.88
N LEU A 282 11.32 17.61 -10.67
CA LEU A 282 9.89 17.95 -10.59
C LEU A 282 9.30 17.47 -9.26
N TRP A 283 9.60 16.23 -8.88
CA TRP A 283 9.17 15.68 -7.59
C TRP A 283 9.77 16.47 -6.43
N ASN A 284 11.07 16.79 -6.49
CA ASN A 284 11.72 17.63 -5.48
C ASN A 284 11.05 19.00 -5.35
N ARG A 285 10.75 19.66 -6.48
CA ARG A 285 10.07 20.96 -6.46
C ARG A 285 8.67 20.85 -5.86
N ARG A 286 7.92 19.80 -6.20
CA ARG A 286 6.61 19.53 -5.61
C ARG A 286 6.72 19.31 -4.11
N HIS A 287 7.66 18.46 -3.69
CA HIS A 287 7.88 18.07 -2.30
C HIS A 287 8.25 19.29 -1.44
N SER A 288 9.13 20.17 -1.90
CA SER A 288 9.50 21.40 -1.17
C SER A 288 8.48 22.55 -1.26
N THR A 289 7.44 22.43 -2.09
CA THR A 289 6.41 23.48 -2.24
C THR A 289 5.12 23.13 -1.49
N LYS A 290 4.72 21.85 -1.52
CA LYS A 290 3.43 21.38 -0.98
C LYS A 290 3.57 20.58 0.32
N PHE A 291 4.77 20.37 0.83
CA PHE A 291 5.02 19.55 2.01
C PHE A 291 6.15 20.16 2.86
N ASN A 292 5.98 20.12 4.19
CA ASN A 292 6.91 20.72 5.15
C ASN A 292 7.85 19.70 5.83
N GLY A 293 7.93 18.49 5.28
CA GLY A 293 8.75 17.40 5.81
C GLY A 293 8.09 16.61 6.95
N VAL A 294 8.55 15.38 7.13
CA VAL A 294 8.20 14.55 8.29
C VAL A 294 8.93 15.07 9.53
N SER A 295 8.27 15.08 10.68
CA SER A 295 8.85 15.65 11.91
C SER A 295 10.13 14.91 12.35
N TYR A 296 11.04 15.65 12.99
CA TYR A 296 12.33 15.13 13.44
C TYR A 296 12.21 13.88 14.35
N PRO A 297 11.35 13.84 15.39
CA PRO A 297 11.20 12.65 16.22
C PRO A 297 10.75 11.42 15.44
N VAL A 298 9.84 11.59 14.48
CA VAL A 298 9.36 10.48 13.64
C VAL A 298 10.48 9.95 12.76
N GLN A 299 11.29 10.83 12.15
CA GLN A 299 12.42 10.39 11.35
C GLN A 299 13.49 9.70 12.19
N ARG A 300 13.75 10.16 13.43
CA ARG A 300 14.64 9.47 14.38
C ARG A 300 14.12 8.09 14.77
N GLY A 301 12.81 7.96 15.02
CA GLY A 301 12.16 6.67 15.23
C GLY A 301 12.29 5.75 14.02
N ALA A 302 12.07 6.26 12.80
CA ALA A 302 12.23 5.49 11.57
C ALA A 302 13.69 5.04 11.35
N ALA A 303 14.67 5.89 11.67
CA ALA A 303 16.08 5.52 11.57
C ALA A 303 16.47 4.41 12.56
N ALA A 304 15.85 4.39 13.75
CA ALA A 304 16.09 3.36 14.75
C ALA A 304 15.63 1.97 14.31
N ILE A 305 14.71 1.85 13.35
CA ILE A 305 14.33 0.58 12.72
C ILE A 305 15.56 -0.12 12.12
N TYR A 306 16.55 0.64 11.66
CA TYR A 306 17.76 0.11 11.03
C TYR A 306 18.89 -0.21 12.02
N SER A 307 18.73 0.05 13.32
CA SER A 307 19.68 -0.42 14.33
C SER A 307 19.60 -1.95 14.45
N PRO A 308 20.64 -2.63 14.97
CA PRO A 308 20.58 -4.08 15.22
C PRO A 308 19.34 -4.49 16.04
N GLU A 309 19.05 -3.77 17.11
CA GLU A 309 17.90 -4.01 18.00
C GLU A 309 16.58 -3.69 17.30
N GLY A 310 16.50 -2.57 16.57
CA GLY A 310 15.31 -2.18 15.84
C GLY A 310 14.94 -3.19 14.76
N LYS A 311 15.93 -3.69 14.00
CA LYS A 311 15.73 -4.74 12.99
C LYS A 311 15.14 -6.00 13.61
N GLN A 312 15.72 -6.45 14.73
CA GLN A 312 15.23 -7.63 15.44
C GLN A 312 13.80 -7.44 15.94
N GLN A 313 13.51 -6.35 16.66
CA GLN A 313 12.19 -6.11 17.26
C GLN A 313 11.09 -5.94 16.21
N VAL A 314 11.40 -5.26 15.10
CA VAL A 314 10.46 -5.12 13.97
C VAL A 314 10.23 -6.47 13.28
N ARG A 315 11.27 -7.28 13.11
CA ARG A 315 11.17 -8.65 12.58
C ARG A 315 10.24 -9.52 13.43
N GLU A 316 10.40 -9.50 14.75
CA GLU A 316 9.54 -10.24 15.70
C GLU A 316 8.06 -9.85 15.54
N THR A 317 7.78 -8.56 15.34
CA THR A 317 6.42 -8.05 15.11
C THR A 317 5.84 -8.53 13.77
N ILE A 318 6.65 -8.50 12.70
CA ILE A 318 6.24 -9.00 11.38
C ILE A 318 5.93 -10.51 11.46
N GLU A 319 6.80 -11.28 12.13
CA GLU A 319 6.64 -12.73 12.31
C GLU A 319 5.38 -13.07 13.12
N PHE A 320 5.05 -12.27 14.13
CA PHE A 320 3.79 -12.38 14.86
C PHE A 320 2.57 -12.26 13.94
N TYR A 321 2.53 -11.25 13.07
CA TYR A 321 1.43 -11.06 12.13
C TYR A 321 1.37 -12.10 11.02
N LEU A 322 2.52 -12.58 10.52
CA LEU A 322 2.56 -13.70 9.56
C LEU A 322 2.05 -14.99 10.21
N ALA A 323 2.38 -15.23 11.47
CA ALA A 323 1.83 -16.37 12.23
C ALA A 323 0.31 -16.24 12.42
N ASN A 324 -0.21 -15.02 12.66
CA ASN A 324 -1.66 -14.78 12.68
C ASN A 324 -2.32 -15.06 11.32
N ALA A 325 -1.70 -14.61 10.23
CA ALA A 325 -2.19 -14.85 8.87
C ALA A 325 -2.25 -16.36 8.59
N ARG A 326 -1.20 -17.10 8.95
CA ARG A 326 -1.11 -18.55 8.82
C ARG A 326 -2.22 -19.27 9.59
N LEU A 327 -2.43 -18.94 10.87
CA LEU A 327 -3.48 -19.58 11.68
C LEU A 327 -4.87 -19.38 11.09
N MET A 328 -5.19 -18.14 10.70
CA MET A 328 -6.48 -17.83 10.08
C MET A 328 -6.62 -18.55 8.72
N ARG A 329 -5.56 -18.58 7.90
CA ARG A 329 -5.53 -19.31 6.63
C ARG A 329 -5.84 -20.79 6.82
N GLU A 330 -5.14 -21.45 7.74
CA GLU A 330 -5.35 -22.87 8.06
C GLU A 330 -6.77 -23.12 8.58
N ALA A 331 -7.31 -22.25 9.43
CA ALA A 331 -8.67 -22.36 9.95
C ALA A 331 -9.73 -22.27 8.83
N LEU A 332 -9.61 -21.29 7.94
CA LEU A 332 -10.55 -21.11 6.83
C LEU A 332 -10.45 -22.24 5.80
N MET A 333 -9.25 -22.71 5.47
CA MET A 333 -9.06 -23.83 4.55
C MET A 333 -9.66 -25.13 5.09
N LYS A 334 -9.62 -25.37 6.41
CA LYS A 334 -10.29 -26.53 7.05
C LYS A 334 -11.81 -26.49 6.91
N LEU A 335 -12.39 -25.30 6.73
CA LEU A 335 -13.82 -25.11 6.46
C LEU A 335 -14.17 -25.22 4.97
N GLY A 336 -13.21 -25.59 4.12
CA GLY A 336 -13.40 -25.70 2.66
C GLY A 336 -13.45 -24.36 1.94
N ILE A 337 -13.08 -23.25 2.60
CA ILE A 337 -13.02 -21.93 1.96
C ILE A 337 -11.74 -21.85 1.12
N GLN A 338 -11.88 -21.35 -0.10
CA GLN A 338 -10.75 -21.08 -0.98
C GLN A 338 -10.03 -19.80 -0.54
N VAL A 339 -8.76 -19.92 -0.15
CA VAL A 339 -7.97 -18.82 0.43
C VAL A 339 -6.64 -18.61 -0.29
N TYR A 340 -6.38 -17.35 -0.64
CA TYR A 340 -5.15 -16.83 -1.23
C TYR A 340 -4.46 -15.85 -0.26
N GLY A 341 -3.22 -15.48 -0.55
CA GLY A 341 -2.43 -14.60 0.33
C GLY A 341 -2.10 -15.25 1.69
N GLY A 342 -1.71 -14.43 2.66
CA GLY A 342 -1.36 -14.88 4.02
C GLY A 342 -0.01 -15.57 4.17
N VAL A 343 0.83 -15.53 3.13
CA VAL A 343 2.19 -16.11 3.13
C VAL A 343 3.24 -15.00 3.00
N ASN A 344 3.05 -14.12 2.02
CA ASN A 344 3.95 -12.99 1.74
C ASN A 344 3.31 -11.63 2.08
N ALA A 345 2.16 -11.66 2.77
CA ALA A 345 1.40 -10.47 3.15
C ALA A 345 0.57 -10.76 4.41
N PRO A 346 0.34 -9.75 5.27
CA PRO A 346 -0.37 -9.89 6.54
C PRO A 346 -1.90 -9.82 6.37
N TYR A 347 -2.42 -10.43 5.31
CA TYR A 347 -3.85 -10.49 5.03
C TYR A 347 -4.17 -11.65 4.09
N LEU A 348 -5.42 -12.09 4.18
CA LEU A 348 -5.99 -13.18 3.41
C LEU A 348 -6.99 -12.64 2.40
N TRP A 349 -7.03 -13.31 1.26
CA TRP A 349 -8.00 -13.05 0.21
C TRP A 349 -8.79 -14.33 -0.04
N LEU A 350 -10.08 -14.32 0.29
CA LEU A 350 -10.91 -15.52 0.24
C LEU A 350 -12.07 -15.34 -0.75
N LYS A 351 -12.41 -16.42 -1.44
CA LYS A 351 -13.63 -16.46 -2.26
C LYS A 351 -14.84 -16.54 -1.33
N THR A 352 -15.85 -15.71 -1.57
CA THR A 352 -17.07 -15.74 -0.74
C THR A 352 -17.77 -17.10 -0.89
N PRO A 353 -18.34 -17.66 0.20
CA PRO A 353 -19.03 -18.93 0.14
C PRO A 353 -20.39 -18.79 -0.57
N ARG A 354 -20.81 -19.84 -1.28
CA ARG A 354 -22.14 -19.95 -1.92
C ARG A 354 -22.47 -18.77 -2.86
N ASP A 355 -21.45 -18.24 -3.54
CA ASP A 355 -21.57 -17.14 -4.51
C ASP A 355 -22.23 -15.87 -3.95
N LEU A 356 -22.13 -15.64 -2.63
CA LEU A 356 -22.55 -14.39 -2.02
C LEU A 356 -21.76 -13.22 -2.61
N SER A 357 -22.42 -12.08 -2.83
CA SER A 357 -21.69 -10.86 -3.14
C SER A 357 -20.75 -10.49 -1.98
N SER A 358 -19.71 -9.72 -2.28
CA SER A 358 -18.74 -9.26 -1.28
C SER A 358 -19.43 -8.47 -0.15
N TRP A 359 -20.44 -7.67 -0.47
CA TRP A 359 -21.20 -6.88 0.50
C TRP A 359 -22.23 -7.71 1.28
N ASP A 360 -22.89 -8.69 0.65
CA ASP A 360 -23.77 -9.61 1.37
C ASP A 360 -22.97 -10.46 2.36
N PHE A 361 -21.76 -10.89 1.96
CA PHE A 361 -20.86 -11.60 2.84
C PHE A 361 -20.35 -10.72 3.99
N PHE A 362 -20.04 -9.44 3.73
CA PHE A 362 -19.73 -8.46 4.77
C PHE A 362 -20.87 -8.36 5.80
N ASP A 363 -22.11 -8.16 5.34
CA ASP A 363 -23.26 -8.00 6.21
C ASP A 363 -23.56 -9.29 7.00
N LYS A 364 -23.38 -10.46 6.38
CA LYS A 364 -23.48 -11.78 7.04
C LYS A 364 -22.46 -11.93 8.17
N LEU A 365 -21.18 -11.67 7.90
CA LEU A 365 -20.12 -11.78 8.92
C LEU A 365 -20.35 -10.82 10.09
N LEU A 366 -20.75 -9.58 9.79
CA LEU A 366 -21.01 -8.57 10.81
C LEU A 366 -22.18 -8.98 11.70
N ARG A 367 -23.29 -9.45 11.11
CA ARG A 367 -24.52 -9.77 11.86
C ARG A 367 -24.44 -11.09 12.62
N GLU A 368 -23.85 -12.13 12.02
CA GLU A 368 -23.91 -13.49 12.58
C GLU A 368 -22.65 -13.86 13.38
N ALA A 369 -21.49 -13.28 13.05
CA ALA A 369 -20.22 -13.60 13.71
C ALA A 369 -19.58 -12.38 14.40
N HIS A 370 -20.15 -11.19 14.26
CA HIS A 370 -19.57 -9.94 14.76
C HIS A 370 -18.13 -9.74 14.25
N LEU A 371 -17.86 -10.17 13.02
CA LEU A 371 -16.57 -10.04 12.37
C LEU A 371 -16.64 -8.96 11.30
N VAL A 372 -15.62 -8.10 11.25
CA VAL A 372 -15.47 -7.08 10.21
C VAL A 372 -14.27 -7.45 9.36
N GLY A 373 -14.45 -7.57 8.05
CA GLY A 373 -13.35 -7.54 7.09
C GLY A 373 -13.61 -6.49 6.03
N THR A 374 -13.04 -6.66 4.85
CA THR A 374 -13.22 -5.73 3.73
C THR A 374 -13.86 -6.44 2.54
N PRO A 375 -15.03 -5.99 2.05
CA PRO A 375 -15.64 -6.54 0.84
C PRO A 375 -14.73 -6.33 -0.35
N GLY A 376 -14.54 -7.40 -1.15
CA GLY A 376 -13.59 -7.41 -2.24
C GLY A 376 -13.90 -6.42 -3.36
N SER A 377 -15.17 -6.17 -3.68
CA SER A 377 -15.56 -5.15 -4.68
C SER A 377 -15.16 -3.72 -4.35
N GLY A 378 -14.77 -3.44 -3.10
CA GLY A 378 -14.14 -2.19 -2.73
C GLY A 378 -12.76 -1.94 -3.36
N PHE A 379 -12.11 -2.99 -3.87
CA PHE A 379 -10.79 -2.94 -4.49
C PHE A 379 -10.85 -2.95 -6.03
N GLY A 380 -12.04 -2.91 -6.61
CA GLY A 380 -12.26 -2.98 -8.06
C GLY A 380 -13.22 -4.09 -8.45
N ALA A 381 -13.61 -4.10 -9.73
CA ALA A 381 -14.62 -5.00 -10.27
C ALA A 381 -14.22 -6.48 -10.14
N CYS A 382 -12.94 -6.80 -10.34
CA CYS A 382 -12.42 -8.16 -10.18
C CYS A 382 -12.32 -8.61 -8.71
N GLY A 383 -12.62 -7.73 -7.76
CA GLY A 383 -12.74 -8.07 -6.35
C GLY A 383 -14.12 -8.56 -5.92
N GLU A 384 -15.15 -8.43 -6.76
CA GLU A 384 -16.50 -8.94 -6.45
C GLU A 384 -16.49 -10.47 -6.30
N GLY A 385 -17.27 -11.01 -5.36
CA GLY A 385 -17.22 -12.43 -4.99
C GLY A 385 -15.99 -12.83 -4.16
N TYR A 386 -15.22 -11.85 -3.66
CA TYR A 386 -14.11 -12.07 -2.73
C TYR A 386 -14.20 -11.20 -1.48
N PHE A 387 -13.36 -11.51 -0.50
CA PHE A 387 -13.30 -10.82 0.79
C PHE A 387 -11.88 -10.79 1.35
N ARG A 388 -11.47 -9.67 1.95
CA ARG A 388 -10.17 -9.51 2.60
C ARG A 388 -10.28 -9.57 4.11
N LEU A 389 -9.40 -10.34 4.74
CA LEU A 389 -9.22 -10.38 6.20
C LEU A 389 -7.78 -9.98 6.57
N SER A 390 -7.65 -8.97 7.42
CA SER A 390 -6.39 -8.53 8.00
C SER A 390 -5.89 -9.50 9.08
N ALA A 391 -4.59 -9.77 9.11
CA ALA A 391 -3.92 -10.49 10.19
C ALA A 391 -3.41 -9.58 11.32
N PHE A 392 -3.57 -8.26 11.16
CA PHE A 392 -3.27 -7.27 12.20
C PHE A 392 -4.33 -7.31 13.29
N ASN A 393 -4.12 -8.17 14.29
CA ASN A 393 -4.91 -8.25 15.49
C ASN A 393 -4.15 -9.00 16.59
N SER A 394 -4.69 -9.05 17.80
CA SER A 394 -4.18 -9.93 18.85
C SER A 394 -4.37 -11.40 18.47
N ARG A 395 -3.48 -12.27 18.95
CA ARG A 395 -3.58 -13.73 18.73
C ARG A 395 -4.93 -14.28 19.17
N ALA A 396 -5.41 -13.87 20.34
CA ALA A 396 -6.70 -14.30 20.88
C ALA A 396 -7.87 -13.93 19.96
N ASN A 397 -7.87 -12.73 19.37
CA ASN A 397 -8.92 -12.32 18.43
C ASN A 397 -8.85 -13.09 17.11
N ILE A 398 -7.65 -13.46 16.64
CA ILE A 398 -7.48 -14.28 15.45
C ILE A 398 -8.02 -15.69 15.67
N GLU A 399 -7.69 -16.31 16.82
CA GLU A 399 -8.20 -17.64 17.19
C GLU A 399 -9.72 -17.63 17.37
N GLU A 400 -10.25 -16.64 18.09
CA GLU A 400 -11.70 -16.46 18.27
C GLU A 400 -12.40 -16.24 16.93
N ALA A 401 -11.86 -15.42 16.04
CA ALA A 401 -12.44 -15.21 14.73
C ALA A 401 -12.51 -16.51 13.91
N GLY A 402 -11.46 -17.34 13.93
CA GLY A 402 -11.48 -18.66 13.30
C GLY A 402 -12.60 -19.55 13.85
N GLN A 403 -12.83 -19.55 15.17
CA GLN A 403 -13.93 -20.29 15.80
C GLN A 403 -15.30 -19.74 15.40
N ARG A 404 -15.45 -18.41 15.28
CA ARG A 404 -16.71 -17.79 14.86
C ARG A 404 -17.02 -18.07 13.39
N PHE A 405 -16.01 -18.07 12.51
CA PHE A 405 -16.16 -18.53 11.13
C PHE A 405 -16.74 -19.95 11.08
N ALA A 406 -16.18 -20.89 11.84
CA ALA A 406 -16.64 -22.28 11.84
C ALA A 406 -18.11 -22.48 12.26
N LYS A 407 -18.73 -21.51 12.94
CA LYS A 407 -20.14 -21.58 13.36
C LYS A 407 -21.14 -21.12 12.29
N ILE A 408 -20.67 -20.33 11.31
CA ILE A 408 -21.55 -19.68 10.31
C ILE A 408 -21.26 -20.07 8.86
N MET A 409 -20.21 -20.88 8.66
CA MET A 409 -19.86 -21.54 7.40
C MET A 409 -20.48 -22.93 7.38
#